data_AF-A0A3C1D8G9-F1
#
_entry.id   AF-A0A3C1D8G9-F1
#
_cell.length_a   1.000
_cell.length_b   1.000
_cell.length_c   1.000
_cell.angle_alpha   90.00
_cell.angle_beta   90.00
_cell.angle_gamma   90.00
#
_symmetry.space_group_name_H-M   'P 1'
#
loop_
_entity.id
_entity.type
_entity.pdbx_description
1 polymer ?
#
loop_
_entity_poly.entity_id
_entity_poly.type
_entity_poly.pdbx_seq_one_letter_code
_entity_poly.pdbx_strand_id
1 'polypeptide(L)'
;MTMQQVTDPIILDSTGHGIVAELGKLVLLKEKELNASVTSISDWGEVSSMVEEGAAVDAFPVGTILHTPWTDVRQNVTTEWDFLWRVVHHGTTELRDGETDNAMYLQSKLCLPFATAYDVREAFYAAGSGGLAAGTYHINSGAGYQQMAANTDYQFTLTQDLPAGGQLIFKDSTYSVAPTTVQAFASGAATEANEECTVTVGSGGTSLGTLAANPTDTVNNIHRHVLGSNRWRDSDVRQWLNSFDASWYSPMSAFDRVPALSTYSGFLSGFDPDFAAHVAEVRVDTALPYCDGGTASGTECDTTYDKVFLPSAEQLDWACTWLGVPYGLEGSVWDYWKRVYGATPASMGATHPEFRLASMGSESTMRDVFERSASRGYGGSVACCNSSGSLSNTYASTGWAFCAPACCIV
;
A
#
# COMPACT_ATOMS: atom_id res chain seq x y z
N MET A 1 8.48 -51.35 -48.29
CA MET A 1 7.81 -50.58 -47.21
C MET A 1 8.78 -50.49 -46.05
N THR A 2 9.55 -49.41 -45.99
CA THR A 2 10.44 -49.12 -44.86
C THR A 2 9.57 -48.57 -43.73
N MET A 3 9.46 -49.32 -42.63
CA MET A 3 8.87 -48.82 -41.39
C MET A 3 9.77 -47.70 -40.86
N GLN A 4 9.25 -46.48 -40.84
CA GLN A 4 9.90 -45.35 -40.17
C GLN A 4 9.67 -45.56 -38.67
N GLN A 5 10.72 -45.99 -37.98
CA GLN A 5 10.71 -46.18 -36.53
C GLN A 5 10.63 -44.79 -35.90
N VAL A 6 9.54 -44.50 -35.20
CA VAL A 6 9.39 -43.25 -34.43
C VAL A 6 10.39 -43.34 -33.26
N THR A 7 11.45 -42.53 -33.31
CA THR A 7 12.56 -42.53 -32.34
C THR A 7 12.45 -41.44 -31.29
N ASP A 8 11.40 -40.62 -31.31
CA ASP A 8 11.24 -39.57 -30.31
C ASP A 8 10.57 -40.15 -29.05
N PRO A 9 11.11 -39.87 -27.85
CA PRO A 9 10.49 -40.32 -26.61
C PRO A 9 9.06 -39.75 -26.52
N ILE A 10 8.12 -40.58 -26.05
CA ILE A 10 6.68 -40.26 -25.96
C ILE A 10 6.41 -38.92 -25.25
N ILE A 11 7.29 -38.51 -24.33
CA ILE A 11 7.32 -37.19 -23.72
C ILE A 11 8.75 -36.67 -23.78
N LEU A 12 8.94 -35.50 -24.37
CA LEU A 12 10.20 -34.75 -24.31
C LEU A 12 10.37 -34.17 -22.90
N ASP A 13 11.61 -34.05 -22.44
CA ASP A 13 11.92 -33.49 -21.11
C ASP A 13 11.32 -32.09 -20.90
N SER A 14 11.28 -31.25 -21.94
CA SER A 14 10.61 -29.95 -21.93
C SER A 14 9.09 -30.06 -21.76
N THR A 15 8.47 -31.06 -22.39
CA THR A 15 7.04 -31.37 -22.22
C THR A 15 6.77 -31.91 -20.81
N GLY A 16 7.67 -32.70 -20.24
CA GLY A 16 7.59 -33.17 -18.86
C GLY A 16 7.65 -32.01 -17.85
N HIS A 17 8.61 -31.09 -18.00
CA HIS A 17 8.70 -29.89 -17.18
C HIS A 17 7.47 -28.98 -17.34
N GLY A 18 6.94 -28.82 -18.55
CA GLY A 18 5.71 -28.08 -18.80
C GLY A 18 4.49 -28.70 -18.11
N ILE A 19 4.36 -30.03 -18.15
CA ILE A 19 3.30 -30.76 -17.44
C ILE A 19 3.45 -30.63 -15.93
N VAL A 20 4.67 -30.70 -15.38
CA VAL A 20 4.91 -30.53 -13.93
C VAL A 20 4.58 -29.11 -13.48
N ALA A 21 4.90 -28.09 -14.27
CA ALA A 21 4.54 -26.70 -13.97
C ALA A 21 3.02 -26.49 -13.99
N GLU A 22 2.31 -27.03 -14.98
CA GLU A 22 0.85 -26.95 -15.04
C GLU A 22 0.16 -27.83 -13.97
N LEU A 23 0.75 -28.98 -13.60
CA LEU A 23 0.28 -29.77 -12.45
C LEU A 23 0.50 -29.04 -11.13
N GLY A 24 1.61 -28.30 -10.97
CA GLY A 24 1.82 -27.41 -9.83
C GLY A 24 0.75 -26.33 -9.73
N LYS A 25 0.42 -25.68 -10.86
CA LYS A 25 -0.69 -24.71 -10.93
C LYS A 25 -2.04 -25.35 -10.64
N LEU A 26 -2.31 -26.56 -11.13
CA LEU A 26 -3.53 -27.31 -10.86
C LEU A 26 -3.62 -27.77 -9.39
N VAL A 27 -2.50 -28.09 -8.75
CA VAL A 27 -2.44 -28.38 -7.31
C VAL A 27 -2.73 -27.12 -6.50
N LEU A 28 -2.21 -25.95 -6.89
CA LEU A 28 -2.50 -24.67 -6.23
C LEU A 28 -3.95 -24.21 -6.45
N LEU A 29 -4.51 -24.42 -7.65
CA LEU A 29 -5.93 -24.20 -7.93
C LEU A 29 -6.81 -25.18 -7.15
N LYS A 30 -6.37 -26.43 -7.01
CA LYS A 30 -7.02 -27.40 -6.11
C LYS A 30 -6.83 -27.04 -4.65
N GLU A 31 -5.72 -26.48 -4.18
CA GLU A 31 -5.57 -26.00 -2.79
C GLU A 31 -6.48 -24.79 -2.52
N LYS A 32 -6.76 -23.99 -3.55
CA LYS A 32 -7.79 -22.95 -3.51
C LYS A 32 -9.22 -23.53 -3.41
N GLU A 33 -9.44 -24.78 -3.85
CA GLU A 33 -10.73 -25.49 -3.90
C GLU A 33 -10.90 -26.69 -2.92
N LEU A 34 -9.83 -27.24 -2.34
CA LEU A 34 -9.77 -28.56 -1.72
C LEU A 34 -8.89 -28.49 -0.45
N ASN A 35 -9.55 -28.55 0.72
CA ASN A 35 -8.99 -28.64 2.09
C ASN A 35 -8.54 -27.37 2.84
N ALA A 36 -9.25 -26.25 2.70
CA ALA A 36 -9.41 -25.39 3.86
C ALA A 36 -10.74 -25.74 4.54
N SER A 37 -10.74 -26.69 5.47
CA SER A 37 -11.71 -26.59 6.55
C SER A 37 -11.43 -25.23 7.20
N VAL A 38 -12.32 -24.27 6.95
CA VAL A 38 -12.28 -22.99 7.65
C VAL A 38 -12.22 -23.34 9.13
N THR A 39 -11.09 -23.02 9.76
CA THR A 39 -10.88 -23.34 11.16
C THR A 39 -11.46 -22.20 11.95
N SER A 40 -12.60 -22.46 12.59
CA SER A 40 -13.17 -21.52 13.54
C SER A 40 -12.28 -21.49 14.78
N ILE A 41 -11.80 -20.30 15.13
CA ILE A 41 -11.06 -20.06 16.36
C ILE A 41 -12.06 -19.55 17.40
N SER A 42 -12.15 -20.24 18.53
CA SER A 42 -12.99 -19.84 19.66
C SER A 42 -12.22 -19.12 20.77
N ASP A 43 -10.88 -19.22 20.74
CA ASP A 43 -9.98 -18.65 21.74
C ASP A 43 -8.63 -18.34 21.08
N TRP A 44 -8.32 -17.06 20.89
CA TRP A 44 -7.04 -16.62 20.33
C TRP A 44 -5.89 -16.67 21.33
N GLY A 45 -6.18 -16.78 22.63
CA GLY A 45 -5.17 -17.02 23.66
C GLY A 45 -4.58 -18.42 23.58
N GLU A 46 -5.39 -19.44 23.27
CA GLU A 46 -4.88 -20.78 22.96
C GLU A 46 -3.99 -20.78 21.71
N VAL A 47 -4.38 -20.04 20.67
CA VAL A 47 -3.58 -19.91 19.44
C VAL A 47 -2.24 -19.22 19.74
N SER A 48 -2.25 -18.12 20.49
CA SER A 48 -1.03 -17.39 20.87
C SER A 48 -0.10 -18.26 21.70
N SER A 49 -0.63 -18.99 22.69
CA SER A 49 0.14 -19.95 23.48
C SER A 49 0.81 -21.02 22.60
N MET A 50 0.12 -21.52 21.57
CA MET A 50 0.72 -22.45 20.61
C MET A 50 1.82 -21.80 19.76
N VAL A 51 1.71 -20.51 19.43
CA VAL A 51 2.75 -19.77 18.70
C VAL A 51 3.97 -19.59 19.59
N GLU A 52 3.81 -19.08 20.81
CA GLU A 52 4.86 -18.93 21.82
C GLU A 52 5.62 -20.26 22.03
N GLU A 53 4.90 -21.38 22.17
CA GLU A 53 5.48 -22.71 22.36
C GLU A 53 6.08 -23.34 21.08
N GLY A 54 5.89 -22.70 19.92
CA GLY A 54 6.32 -23.21 18.61
C GLY A 54 5.47 -24.38 18.06
N ALA A 55 4.36 -24.71 18.72
CA ALA A 55 3.44 -25.78 18.32
C ALA A 55 2.49 -25.36 17.17
N ALA A 56 2.33 -24.06 16.93
CA ALA A 56 1.44 -23.54 15.89
C ALA A 56 1.84 -23.98 14.47
N VAL A 57 3.11 -24.32 14.22
CA VAL A 57 3.56 -24.82 12.91
C VAL A 57 2.89 -26.13 12.52
N ASP A 58 2.60 -26.99 13.50
CA ASP A 58 1.94 -28.28 13.30
C ASP A 58 0.41 -28.16 13.37
N ALA A 59 -0.10 -27.32 14.29
CA ALA A 59 -1.54 -27.10 14.46
C ALA A 59 -2.17 -26.29 13.31
N PHE A 60 -1.44 -25.29 12.82
CA PHE A 60 -1.86 -24.36 11.77
C PHE A 60 -0.77 -24.28 10.69
N PRO A 61 -0.54 -25.35 9.92
CA PRO A 61 0.48 -25.34 8.88
C PRO A 61 0.21 -24.23 7.84
N VAL A 62 1.28 -23.74 7.22
CA VAL A 62 1.21 -22.74 6.13
C VAL A 62 0.19 -23.20 5.07
N GLY A 63 -0.76 -22.31 4.76
CA GLY A 63 -1.92 -22.56 3.89
C GLY A 63 -3.25 -22.70 4.65
N THR A 64 -3.21 -22.95 5.96
CA THR A 64 -4.41 -23.01 6.82
C THR A 64 -5.23 -21.73 6.72
N ILE A 65 -6.57 -21.86 6.67
CA ILE A 65 -7.50 -20.74 6.67
C ILE A 65 -8.20 -20.64 8.03
N LEU A 66 -7.96 -19.53 8.71
CA LEU A 66 -8.59 -19.16 9.97
C LEU A 66 -9.71 -18.14 9.69
N HIS A 67 -10.79 -18.22 10.46
CA HIS A 67 -11.92 -17.31 10.33
C HIS A 67 -12.06 -16.42 11.55
N THR A 68 -12.29 -15.13 11.29
CA THR A 68 -12.67 -14.13 12.28
C THR A 68 -13.82 -13.30 11.71
N PRO A 69 -14.92 -13.05 12.44
CA PRO A 69 -15.90 -12.08 12.01
C PRO A 69 -15.26 -10.68 11.99
N TRP A 70 -15.58 -9.90 10.96
CA TRP A 70 -15.21 -8.49 10.88
C TRP A 70 -16.43 -7.66 10.52
N THR A 71 -16.80 -6.74 11.39
CA THR A 71 -17.86 -5.77 11.12
C THR A 71 -17.29 -4.62 10.30
N ASP A 72 -17.93 -4.33 9.18
CA ASP A 72 -17.61 -3.17 8.37
C ASP A 72 -18.01 -1.88 9.10
N VAL A 73 -17.00 -1.18 9.63
CA VAL A 73 -17.17 0.01 10.48
C VAL A 73 -17.32 1.32 9.70
N ARG A 74 -17.71 1.25 8.41
CA ARG A 74 -18.14 2.42 7.64
C ARG A 74 -19.44 2.96 8.22
N GLN A 75 -19.60 4.29 8.22
CA GLN A 75 -20.82 4.92 8.74
C GLN A 75 -22.08 4.33 8.07
N ASN A 76 -23.02 3.88 8.91
CA ASN A 76 -24.30 3.27 8.49
C ASN A 76 -24.18 1.94 7.74
N VAL A 77 -23.03 1.27 7.82
CA VAL A 77 -22.88 -0.14 7.43
C VAL A 77 -22.84 -0.98 8.71
N THR A 78 -23.64 -2.05 8.76
CA THR A 78 -23.64 -3.03 9.86
C THR A 78 -23.41 -4.44 9.33
N THR A 79 -22.79 -4.53 8.14
CA THR A 79 -22.51 -5.81 7.51
C THR A 79 -21.33 -6.46 8.22
N GLU A 80 -21.58 -7.62 8.81
CA GLU A 80 -20.53 -8.53 9.25
C GLU A 80 -20.05 -9.33 8.05
N TRP A 81 -18.73 -9.42 7.90
CA TRP A 81 -18.06 -10.19 6.86
C TRP A 81 -17.33 -11.38 7.48
N ASP A 82 -17.32 -12.49 6.76
CA ASP A 82 -16.43 -13.62 7.06
C ASP A 82 -15.00 -13.24 6.66
N PHE A 83 -14.22 -12.74 7.62
CA PHE A 83 -12.82 -12.38 7.35
C PHE A 83 -11.96 -13.65 7.45
N LEU A 84 -11.39 -14.03 6.30
CA LEU A 84 -10.60 -15.25 6.17
C LEU A 84 -9.11 -14.90 6.14
N TRP A 85 -8.38 -15.37 7.15
CA TRP A 85 -6.93 -15.27 7.27
C TRP A 85 -6.27 -16.53 6.74
N ARG A 86 -5.23 -16.39 5.93
CA ARG A 86 -4.35 -17.49 5.52
C ARG A 86 -3.07 -17.42 6.34
N VAL A 87 -2.67 -18.55 6.92
CA VAL A 87 -1.32 -18.70 7.49
C VAL A 87 -0.32 -18.70 6.34
N VAL A 88 0.51 -17.66 6.26
CA VAL A 88 1.46 -17.48 5.15
C VAL A 88 2.90 -17.82 5.52
N HIS A 89 3.25 -17.73 6.80
CA HIS A 89 4.60 -18.03 7.30
C HIS A 89 4.59 -18.27 8.81
N HIS A 90 5.55 -19.08 9.29
CA HIS A 90 5.91 -19.20 10.70
C HIS A 90 7.38 -18.82 10.84
N GLY A 91 7.71 -18.01 11.84
CA GLY A 91 9.07 -17.53 12.04
C GLY A 91 9.22 -16.82 13.37
N THR A 92 10.15 -15.87 13.43
CA THR A 92 10.28 -14.96 14.58
C THR A 92 10.13 -13.52 14.13
N THR A 93 9.61 -12.66 15.00
CA THR A 93 9.45 -11.23 14.72
C THR A 93 9.94 -10.38 15.88
N GLU A 94 10.44 -9.18 15.59
CA GLU A 94 10.77 -8.18 16.61
C GLU A 94 9.48 -7.44 17.02
N LEU A 95 9.26 -7.32 18.32
CA LEU A 95 8.17 -6.57 18.94
C LEU A 95 8.60 -5.13 19.23
N ARG A 96 7.62 -4.27 19.54
CA ARG A 96 7.87 -2.85 19.78
C ARG A 96 8.81 -2.53 20.95
N ASP A 97 8.86 -3.38 21.96
CA ASP A 97 9.81 -3.25 23.08
C ASP A 97 11.22 -3.76 22.74
N GLY A 98 11.42 -4.30 21.53
CA GLY A 98 12.68 -4.85 21.04
C GLY A 98 12.87 -6.34 21.36
N GLU A 99 11.89 -6.98 22.01
CA GLU A 99 11.93 -8.44 22.19
C GLU A 99 11.70 -9.15 20.86
N THR A 100 12.17 -10.40 20.76
CA THR A 100 11.96 -11.24 19.57
C THR A 100 11.27 -12.51 20.02
N ASP A 101 10.17 -12.84 19.36
CA ASP A 101 9.35 -13.99 19.71
C ASP A 101 8.92 -14.77 18.47
N ASN A 102 8.44 -15.99 18.67
CA ASN A 102 7.80 -16.80 17.66
C ASN A 102 6.57 -16.06 17.10
N ALA A 103 6.33 -16.19 15.81
CA ALA A 103 5.24 -15.49 15.15
C ALA A 103 4.60 -16.36 14.07
N MET A 104 3.27 -16.36 14.05
CA MET A 104 2.47 -16.87 12.95
C MET A 104 1.94 -15.69 12.12
N TYR A 105 2.39 -15.60 10.87
CA TYR A 105 1.99 -14.55 9.94
C TYR A 105 0.68 -14.93 9.25
N LEU A 106 -0.28 -14.02 9.31
CA LEU A 106 -1.59 -14.14 8.68
C LEU A 106 -1.72 -13.11 7.56
N GLN A 107 -2.20 -13.51 6.39
CA GLN A 107 -2.58 -12.62 5.29
C GLN A 107 -4.05 -12.80 4.95
N SER A 108 -4.79 -11.73 4.71
CA SER A 108 -6.18 -11.81 4.26
C SER A 108 -6.28 -12.60 2.94
N LYS A 109 -7.15 -13.61 2.89
CA LYS A 109 -7.39 -14.44 1.70
C LYS A 109 -8.09 -13.66 0.58
N LEU A 110 -8.91 -12.68 0.94
CA LEU A 110 -9.66 -11.78 0.08
C LEU A 110 -9.28 -10.34 0.41
N CYS A 111 -9.31 -9.44 -0.57
CA CYS A 111 -9.17 -8.02 -0.28
C CYS A 111 -10.45 -7.45 0.34
N LEU A 112 -10.34 -6.27 0.96
CA LEU A 112 -11.44 -5.58 1.62
C LEU A 112 -12.67 -5.36 0.70
N PRO A 113 -13.87 -5.01 1.23
CA PRO A 113 -15.08 -4.90 0.41
C PRO A 113 -15.15 -3.61 -0.40
N PHE A 114 -14.19 -2.69 -0.22
CA PHE A 114 -14.17 -1.39 -0.84
C PHE A 114 -12.75 -0.93 -1.16
N ALA A 115 -12.66 -0.03 -2.14
CA ALA A 115 -11.42 0.65 -2.49
C ALA A 115 -11.12 1.80 -1.52
N THR A 116 -9.85 2.09 -1.34
CA THR A 116 -9.36 3.24 -0.59
C THR A 116 -8.14 3.81 -1.29
N ALA A 117 -7.86 5.11 -1.10
CA ALA A 117 -6.52 5.60 -1.38
C ALA A 117 -5.53 4.98 -0.38
N TYR A 118 -4.32 4.70 -0.83
CA TYR A 118 -3.18 4.40 0.04
C TYR A 118 -2.82 5.64 0.86
N ASP A 119 -2.75 6.77 0.16
CA ASP A 119 -2.53 8.10 0.71
C ASP A 119 -3.13 9.14 -0.25
N VAL A 120 -3.92 10.09 0.26
CA VAL A 120 -4.61 11.06 -0.58
C VAL A 120 -3.68 12.11 -1.17
N ARG A 121 -4.17 12.84 -2.18
CA ARG A 121 -3.40 13.92 -2.80
C ARG A 121 -3.02 14.99 -1.77
N GLU A 122 -1.74 15.29 -1.70
CA GLU A 122 -1.18 16.26 -0.77
C GLU A 122 -1.26 17.70 -1.32
N ALA A 123 -1.09 18.68 -0.43
CA ALA A 123 -0.87 20.07 -0.82
C ALA A 123 0.47 20.22 -1.56
N PHE A 124 0.55 21.12 -2.55
CA PHE A 124 1.84 21.43 -3.18
C PHE A 124 2.64 22.44 -2.36
N TYR A 125 1.97 23.19 -1.48
CA TYR A 125 2.57 24.18 -0.60
C TYR A 125 1.86 24.19 0.76
N ALA A 126 2.66 24.28 1.82
CA ALA A 126 2.20 24.50 3.18
C ALA A 126 2.89 25.75 3.74
N ALA A 127 2.09 26.73 4.19
CA ALA A 127 2.61 27.98 4.68
C ALA A 127 3.35 27.78 6.01
N GLY A 128 4.55 28.34 6.10
CA GLY A 128 5.31 28.36 7.35
C GLY A 128 4.64 29.18 8.45
N SER A 129 5.35 29.38 9.56
CA SER A 129 4.85 30.07 10.76
C SER A 129 4.33 31.51 10.54
N GLY A 130 4.72 32.15 9.43
CA GLY A 130 4.27 33.50 9.07
C GLY A 130 3.00 33.57 8.21
N GLY A 131 2.47 32.44 7.70
CA GLY A 131 1.42 32.46 6.68
C GLY A 131 1.88 33.09 5.36
N LEU A 132 0.91 33.45 4.50
CA LEU A 132 1.10 34.32 3.34
C LEU A 132 0.08 35.45 3.40
N ALA A 133 0.49 36.68 3.09
CA ALA A 133 -0.46 37.77 2.92
C ALA A 133 -1.24 37.64 1.59
N ALA A 134 -2.37 38.31 1.46
CA ALA A 134 -3.01 38.47 0.16
C ALA A 134 -2.02 39.08 -0.85
N GLY A 135 -1.95 38.52 -2.05
CA GLY A 135 -0.95 38.91 -3.04
C GLY A 135 -0.80 37.92 -4.19
N THR A 136 -0.01 38.33 -5.18
CA THR A 136 0.35 37.48 -6.32
C THR A 136 1.54 36.61 -5.94
N TYR A 137 1.46 35.33 -6.30
CA TYR A 137 2.47 34.31 -6.06
C TYR A 137 2.71 33.48 -7.31
N HIS A 138 3.87 32.83 -7.39
CA HIS A 138 4.14 31.81 -8.40
C HIS A 138 4.95 30.65 -7.85
N ILE A 139 4.80 29.48 -8.46
CA ILE A 139 5.61 28.28 -8.19
C ILE A 139 6.21 27.78 -9.50
N ASN A 140 7.50 27.42 -9.47
CA ASN A 140 8.20 26.86 -10.62
C ASN A 140 8.04 25.34 -10.68
N SER A 141 7.76 24.78 -11.85
CA SER A 141 7.58 23.34 -12.06
C SER A 141 8.87 22.53 -12.14
N GLY A 142 10.06 23.13 -11.97
CA GLY A 142 11.33 22.42 -11.95
C GLY A 142 11.58 21.61 -13.23
N ALA A 143 11.83 20.31 -13.10
CA ALA A 143 12.02 19.41 -14.24
C ALA A 143 10.74 19.21 -15.08
N GLY A 144 9.60 19.72 -14.62
CA GLY A 144 8.30 19.41 -15.18
C GLY A 144 7.84 18.03 -14.75
N TYR A 145 6.52 17.88 -14.69
CA TYR A 145 5.90 16.59 -14.49
C TYR A 145 4.66 16.56 -15.37
N GLN A 146 4.73 15.74 -16.42
CA GLN A 146 3.60 15.44 -17.28
C GLN A 146 3.10 16.66 -18.04
N GLN A 147 1.88 17.12 -17.77
CA GLN A 147 1.33 18.32 -18.40
C GLN A 147 1.88 19.61 -17.77
N MET A 148 2.53 19.53 -16.60
CA MET A 148 3.32 20.65 -16.12
C MET A 148 4.61 20.74 -16.94
N ALA A 149 4.66 21.72 -17.83
CA ALA A 149 5.83 21.97 -18.67
C ALA A 149 7.06 22.25 -17.80
N ALA A 150 8.23 21.77 -18.23
CA ALA A 150 9.48 21.96 -17.50
C ALA A 150 9.83 23.45 -17.35
N ASN A 151 10.40 23.80 -16.19
CA ASN A 151 10.90 25.12 -15.84
C ASN A 151 9.91 26.26 -16.16
N THR A 152 8.63 26.02 -15.84
CA THR A 152 7.53 26.94 -16.10
C THR A 152 6.97 27.45 -14.79
N ASP A 153 6.78 28.75 -14.71
CA ASP A 153 6.17 29.40 -13.55
C ASP A 153 4.65 29.45 -13.71
N TYR A 154 3.96 28.97 -12.68
CA TYR A 154 2.51 28.98 -12.55
C TYR A 154 2.13 30.02 -11.49
N GLN A 155 1.55 31.14 -11.92
CA GLN A 155 1.16 32.26 -11.07
C GLN A 155 -0.33 32.27 -10.75
N PHE A 156 -0.67 32.78 -9.56
CA PHE A 156 -2.02 33.00 -9.07
C PHE A 156 -2.03 34.19 -8.09
N THR A 157 -3.20 34.71 -7.74
CA THR A 157 -3.32 35.82 -6.78
C THR A 157 -4.32 35.47 -5.69
N LEU A 158 -3.83 35.40 -4.45
CA LEU A 158 -4.65 35.26 -3.25
C LEU A 158 -5.32 36.61 -2.93
N THR A 159 -6.61 36.60 -2.67
CA THR A 159 -7.37 37.79 -2.25
C THR A 159 -7.48 37.88 -0.73
N GLN A 160 -7.17 36.79 -0.02
CA GLN A 160 -7.17 36.71 1.42
C GLN A 160 -5.79 36.24 1.92
N ASP A 161 -5.50 36.54 3.19
CA ASP A 161 -4.30 36.01 3.84
C ASP A 161 -4.47 34.49 4.02
N LEU A 162 -3.42 33.73 3.68
CA LEU A 162 -3.28 32.33 4.04
C LEU A 162 -2.67 32.24 5.44
N PRO A 163 -3.35 31.65 6.44
CA PRO A 163 -2.80 31.57 7.80
C PRO A 163 -1.56 30.67 7.86
N ALA A 164 -0.83 30.74 8.98
CA ALA A 164 0.26 29.80 9.27
C ALA A 164 -0.26 28.35 9.27
N GLY A 165 0.45 27.45 8.58
CA GLY A 165 0.00 26.07 8.35
C GLY A 165 -1.12 25.93 7.31
N GLY A 166 -1.57 27.03 6.71
CA GLY A 166 -2.51 27.00 5.59
C GLY A 166 -1.89 26.35 4.37
N GLN A 167 -2.72 25.71 3.55
CA GLN A 167 -2.25 24.88 2.43
C GLN A 167 -2.79 25.39 1.09
N LEU A 168 -1.99 25.21 0.04
CA LEU A 168 -2.40 25.45 -1.34
C LEU A 168 -2.40 24.14 -2.12
N ILE A 169 -3.47 23.92 -2.87
CA ILE A 169 -3.70 22.69 -3.65
C ILE A 169 -4.03 23.06 -5.10
N PHE A 170 -3.47 22.33 -6.04
CA PHE A 170 -3.93 22.39 -7.42
C PHE A 170 -5.20 21.54 -7.58
N LYS A 171 -6.35 22.20 -7.65
CA LYS A 171 -7.67 21.55 -7.67
C LYS A 171 -7.82 20.58 -8.84
N ASP A 172 -7.42 21.04 -10.02
CA ASP A 172 -7.66 20.39 -11.31
C ASP A 172 -6.43 19.66 -11.85
N SER A 173 -5.27 19.80 -11.21
CA SER A 173 -4.09 19.08 -11.62
C SER A 173 -4.29 17.58 -11.45
N THR A 174 -4.06 16.85 -12.54
CA THR A 174 -4.09 15.39 -12.58
C THR A 174 -2.87 14.91 -13.36
N TYR A 175 -2.74 13.59 -13.47
CA TYR A 175 -1.68 12.98 -14.29
C TYR A 175 -1.71 13.48 -15.76
N SER A 176 -2.84 14.02 -16.22
CA SER A 176 -3.05 14.42 -17.62
C SER A 176 -3.57 15.85 -17.78
N VAL A 177 -3.50 16.68 -16.74
CA VAL A 177 -4.00 18.07 -16.77
C VAL A 177 -3.06 18.98 -15.99
N ALA A 178 -2.59 20.06 -16.64
CA ALA A 178 -1.82 21.12 -15.99
C ALA A 178 -2.75 21.96 -15.10
N PRO A 179 -2.25 22.51 -13.98
CA PRO A 179 -3.10 23.27 -13.07
C PRO A 179 -3.62 24.57 -13.71
N THR A 180 -4.92 24.78 -13.62
CA THR A 180 -5.61 26.05 -13.96
C THR A 180 -6.23 26.70 -12.73
N THR A 181 -6.31 25.99 -11.60
CA THR A 181 -6.92 26.50 -10.36
C THR A 181 -6.12 26.10 -9.12
N VAL A 182 -5.87 27.07 -8.23
CA VAL A 182 -5.37 26.85 -6.88
C VAL A 182 -6.49 27.05 -5.88
N GLN A 183 -6.64 26.14 -4.93
CA GLN A 183 -7.48 26.29 -3.75
C GLN A 183 -6.62 26.58 -2.52
N ALA A 184 -7.07 27.53 -1.70
CA ALA A 184 -6.44 27.88 -0.43
C ALA A 184 -7.25 27.34 0.75
N PHE A 185 -6.60 26.60 1.65
CA PHE A 185 -7.21 26.00 2.83
C PHE A 185 -6.58 26.57 4.10
N ALA A 186 -7.40 26.78 5.14
CA ALA A 186 -6.92 27.31 6.42
C ALA A 186 -5.94 26.37 7.15
N SER A 187 -5.98 25.07 6.87
CA SER A 187 -5.08 24.05 7.41
C SER A 187 -5.20 22.73 6.63
N GLY A 188 -4.32 21.75 6.93
CA GLY A 188 -4.44 20.37 6.45
C GLY A 188 -5.74 19.65 6.83
N ALA A 189 -6.34 20.05 7.95
CA ALA A 189 -7.61 19.48 8.44
C ALA A 189 -8.86 20.11 7.79
N ALA A 190 -8.73 21.27 7.13
CA ALA A 190 -9.89 22.00 6.60
C ALA A 190 -10.47 21.29 5.36
N THR A 191 -11.77 20.99 5.37
CA THR A 191 -12.47 20.34 4.24
C THR A 191 -12.99 21.32 3.19
N GLU A 192 -13.12 22.60 3.54
CA GLU A 192 -13.59 23.67 2.66
C GLU A 192 -12.48 24.67 2.35
N ALA A 193 -12.42 25.13 1.09
CA ALA A 193 -11.46 26.15 0.67
C ALA A 193 -11.95 27.55 1.05
N ASN A 194 -11.03 28.40 1.53
CA ASN A 194 -11.30 29.81 1.81
C ASN A 194 -11.52 30.61 0.53
N GLU A 195 -10.76 30.27 -0.53
CA GLU A 195 -10.88 30.85 -1.86
C GLU A 195 -10.33 29.91 -2.94
N GLU A 196 -10.73 30.17 -4.18
CA GLU A 196 -10.16 29.57 -5.39
C GLU A 196 -9.58 30.66 -6.29
N CYS A 197 -8.38 30.43 -6.81
CA CYS A 197 -7.63 31.37 -7.62
C CYS A 197 -7.32 30.76 -9.00
N THR A 198 -7.50 31.54 -10.06
CA THR A 198 -7.08 31.12 -11.41
C THR A 198 -5.55 31.10 -11.51
N VAL A 199 -5.03 30.04 -12.12
CA VAL A 199 -3.62 29.88 -12.45
C VAL A 199 -3.38 30.28 -13.89
N THR A 200 -2.33 31.06 -14.14
CA THR A 200 -1.82 31.36 -15.47
C THR A 200 -0.32 31.10 -15.54
N VAL A 201 0.22 30.88 -16.74
CA VAL A 201 1.68 30.84 -16.91
C VAL A 201 2.24 32.25 -16.74
N GLY A 202 3.24 32.38 -15.87
CA GLY A 202 3.92 33.64 -15.59
C GLY A 202 4.62 33.63 -14.24
N SER A 203 5.52 34.59 -14.04
CA SER A 203 6.39 34.72 -12.87
C SER A 203 6.09 35.98 -12.05
N GLY A 204 4.85 36.47 -12.12
CA GLY A 204 4.41 37.62 -11.33
C GLY A 204 4.46 37.35 -9.82
N GLY A 205 4.64 38.42 -9.03
CA GLY A 205 4.54 38.34 -7.58
C GLY A 205 5.70 37.61 -6.89
N THR A 206 5.41 37.05 -5.72
CA THR A 206 6.42 36.40 -4.86
C THR A 206 6.61 34.93 -5.25
N SER A 207 7.86 34.48 -5.39
CA SER A 207 8.14 33.07 -5.62
C SER A 207 7.90 32.24 -4.36
N LEU A 208 7.15 31.16 -4.49
CA LEU A 208 6.99 30.13 -3.47
C LEU A 208 8.08 29.06 -3.53
N GLY A 209 8.93 29.09 -4.56
CA GLY A 209 10.00 28.13 -4.79
C GLY A 209 9.77 27.24 -6.01
N THR A 210 10.27 26.01 -5.93
CA THR A 210 10.28 25.05 -7.04
C THR A 210 9.75 23.70 -6.57
N LEU A 211 8.82 23.12 -7.33
CA LEU A 211 8.41 21.72 -7.18
C LEU A 211 9.55 20.83 -7.66
N ALA A 212 10.45 20.49 -6.73
CA ALA A 212 11.63 19.67 -7.01
C ALA A 212 11.38 18.19 -6.72
N ALA A 213 12.38 17.35 -7.00
CA ALA A 213 12.36 15.92 -6.71
C ALA A 213 12.35 15.61 -5.20
N ASN A 214 12.88 16.51 -4.38
CA ASN A 214 12.83 16.43 -2.92
C ASN A 214 12.00 17.59 -2.38
N PRO A 215 11.15 17.38 -1.36
CA PRO A 215 10.40 18.46 -0.74
C PRO A 215 11.31 19.40 0.06
N THR A 216 10.81 20.59 0.36
CA THR A 216 11.33 21.52 1.37
C THR A 216 10.33 21.62 2.52
N ASP A 217 10.63 22.46 3.52
CA ASP A 217 9.71 22.70 4.65
C ASP A 217 8.34 23.25 4.23
N THR A 218 8.25 23.93 3.08
CA THR A 218 7.01 24.60 2.63
C THR A 218 6.56 24.19 1.24
N VAL A 219 7.42 23.57 0.42
CA VAL A 219 7.09 23.15 -0.95
C VAL A 219 7.20 21.64 -1.03
N ASN A 220 6.13 20.99 -1.49
CA ASN A 220 6.11 19.55 -1.64
C ASN A 220 6.88 19.09 -2.88
N ASN A 221 7.08 17.78 -3.00
CA ASN A 221 7.59 17.15 -4.21
C ASN A 221 6.59 17.29 -5.39
N ILE A 222 7.15 17.32 -6.59
CA ILE A 222 6.40 17.42 -7.85
C ILE A 222 5.41 16.27 -8.11
N HIS A 223 5.55 15.12 -7.45
CA HIS A 223 4.65 13.97 -7.64
C HIS A 223 3.47 13.96 -6.66
N ARG A 224 3.72 14.18 -5.36
CA ARG A 224 2.75 13.89 -4.29
C ARG A 224 1.50 14.75 -4.32
N HIS A 225 1.61 15.99 -4.82
CA HIS A 225 0.43 16.85 -4.97
C HIS A 225 -0.59 16.35 -6.03
N VAL A 226 -0.16 15.46 -6.92
CA VAL A 226 -1.03 14.79 -7.91
C VAL A 226 -1.34 13.37 -7.50
N LEU A 227 -0.36 12.68 -6.91
CA LEU A 227 -0.38 11.22 -6.78
C LEU A 227 -0.52 10.71 -5.34
N GLY A 228 -0.47 11.57 -4.32
CA GLY A 228 -0.34 11.16 -2.91
C GLY A 228 1.07 10.66 -2.58
N SER A 229 1.33 10.37 -1.31
CA SER A 229 2.62 9.83 -0.84
C SER A 229 2.68 8.32 -0.95
N ASN A 230 3.79 7.80 -1.49
CA ASN A 230 4.06 6.36 -1.46
C ASN A 230 4.78 5.88 -0.20
N ARG A 231 4.97 6.74 0.82
CA ARG A 231 5.69 6.39 2.04
C ARG A 231 4.78 5.66 3.04
N TRP A 232 5.01 4.36 3.25
CA TRP A 232 4.18 3.53 4.14
C TRP A 232 3.97 4.13 5.54
N ARG A 233 5.06 4.58 6.18
CA ARG A 233 5.03 5.08 7.56
C ARG A 233 3.99 6.18 7.78
N ASP A 234 3.87 7.06 6.80
CA ASP A 234 3.10 8.30 6.90
C ASP A 234 1.71 8.15 6.25
N SER A 235 1.45 7.02 5.57
CA SER A 235 0.24 6.79 4.76
C SER A 235 -1.06 6.73 5.55
N ASP A 236 -2.12 7.29 4.96
CA ASP A 236 -3.49 7.21 5.48
C ASP A 236 -3.92 5.76 5.78
N VAL A 237 -3.63 4.83 4.86
CA VAL A 237 -4.04 3.43 4.99
C VAL A 237 -3.38 2.76 6.19
N ARG A 238 -2.12 3.08 6.50
CA ARG A 238 -1.43 2.54 7.68
C ARG A 238 -2.09 3.03 8.97
N GLN A 239 -2.37 4.34 9.07
CA GLN A 239 -3.04 4.90 10.23
C GLN A 239 -4.41 4.24 10.46
N TRP A 240 -5.19 4.10 9.40
CA TRP A 240 -6.51 3.46 9.48
C TRP A 240 -6.44 1.98 9.85
N LEU A 241 -5.55 1.21 9.21
CA LEU A 241 -5.38 -0.23 9.46
C LEU A 241 -5.00 -0.53 10.91
N ASN A 242 -4.28 0.39 11.57
CA ASN A 242 -3.76 0.20 12.93
C ASN A 242 -4.61 0.86 14.03
N SER A 243 -5.79 1.41 13.71
CA SER A 243 -6.59 2.15 14.70
C SER A 243 -7.84 1.41 15.16
N PHE A 244 -8.20 1.66 16.42
CA PHE A 244 -9.49 1.30 17.03
C PHE A 244 -10.45 2.51 17.11
N ASP A 245 -9.96 3.71 16.79
CA ASP A 245 -10.67 4.96 17.05
C ASP A 245 -11.55 5.39 15.89
N ALA A 246 -12.66 6.07 16.21
CA ALA A 246 -13.48 6.75 15.21
C ALA A 246 -12.82 8.02 14.64
N SER A 247 -11.78 8.53 15.30
CA SER A 247 -11.04 9.75 14.92
C SER A 247 -9.56 9.46 14.85
N TRP A 248 -9.20 8.50 14.01
CA TRP A 248 -7.85 7.94 13.90
C TRP A 248 -6.87 8.81 13.12
N TYR A 249 -7.37 9.67 12.22
CA TYR A 249 -6.51 10.42 11.30
C TYR A 249 -5.80 11.57 12.00
N SER A 250 -4.49 11.64 11.80
CA SER A 250 -3.68 12.81 12.08
C SER A 250 -2.70 13.08 10.91
N PRO A 251 -2.46 14.34 10.54
CA PRO A 251 -1.43 14.66 9.55
C PRO A 251 -0.04 14.16 10.00
N MET A 252 0.61 13.37 9.16
CA MET A 252 1.97 12.85 9.33
C MET A 252 3.01 13.74 8.62
N SER A 253 2.56 14.54 7.65
CA SER A 253 3.35 15.60 7.01
C SER A 253 2.62 16.95 7.02
N ALA A 254 3.37 18.03 6.75
CA ALA A 254 2.79 19.37 6.59
C ALA A 254 1.89 19.50 5.35
N PHE A 255 1.98 18.55 4.41
CA PHE A 255 1.27 18.56 3.14
C PHE A 255 0.03 17.67 3.13
N ASP A 256 -0.17 16.84 4.17
CA ASP A 256 -1.26 15.88 4.21
C ASP A 256 -2.63 16.57 4.21
N ARG A 257 -3.60 15.83 3.69
CA ARG A 257 -4.99 16.22 3.58
C ARG A 257 -5.85 15.14 4.22
N VAL A 258 -6.96 15.55 4.83
CA VAL A 258 -7.91 14.61 5.44
C VAL A 258 -8.43 13.61 4.39
N PRO A 259 -8.23 12.30 4.58
CA PRO A 259 -8.72 11.30 3.64
C PRO A 259 -10.22 11.08 3.80
N ALA A 260 -10.90 10.68 2.72
CA ALA A 260 -12.31 10.27 2.80
C ALA A 260 -12.52 9.10 3.77
N LEU A 261 -11.50 8.24 3.91
CA LEU A 261 -11.45 7.13 4.85
C LEU A 261 -11.61 7.57 6.31
N SER A 262 -11.23 8.81 6.65
CA SER A 262 -11.34 9.36 8.03
C SER A 262 -12.78 9.44 8.54
N THR A 263 -13.77 9.30 7.65
CA THR A 263 -15.18 9.20 8.04
C THR A 263 -15.53 7.84 8.65
N TYR A 264 -14.68 6.83 8.49
CA TYR A 264 -14.86 5.48 9.02
C TYR A 264 -14.09 5.29 10.32
N SER A 265 -14.56 4.39 11.18
CA SER A 265 -13.75 3.98 12.32
C SER A 265 -12.53 3.19 11.86
N GLY A 266 -11.49 3.17 12.70
CA GLY A 266 -10.27 2.41 12.45
C GLY A 266 -10.56 0.92 12.18
N PHE A 267 -9.76 0.31 11.30
CA PHE A 267 -9.98 -1.05 10.82
C PHE A 267 -10.06 -2.10 11.94
N LEU A 268 -9.23 -1.96 12.97
CA LEU A 268 -9.17 -2.90 14.10
C LEU A 268 -10.42 -2.84 14.98
N SER A 269 -11.17 -1.75 14.97
CA SER A 269 -12.42 -1.65 15.73
C SER A 269 -13.54 -2.55 15.17
N GLY A 270 -13.34 -3.13 13.98
CA GLY A 270 -14.29 -4.05 13.36
C GLY A 270 -14.12 -5.51 13.80
N PHE A 271 -13.01 -5.88 14.43
CA PHE A 271 -12.78 -7.24 14.90
C PHE A 271 -13.28 -7.47 16.32
N ASP A 272 -13.51 -8.74 16.65
CA ASP A 272 -13.75 -9.16 18.02
C ASP A 272 -12.56 -8.82 18.94
N PRO A 273 -12.79 -8.36 20.19
CA PRO A 273 -11.73 -7.99 21.11
C PRO A 273 -10.72 -9.10 21.43
N ASP A 274 -11.12 -10.37 21.41
CA ASP A 274 -10.22 -11.51 21.65
C ASP A 274 -9.18 -11.61 20.54
N PHE A 275 -9.59 -11.60 19.27
CA PHE A 275 -8.64 -11.57 18.16
C PHE A 275 -7.74 -10.35 18.22
N ALA A 276 -8.33 -9.16 18.41
CA ALA A 276 -7.58 -7.91 18.36
C ALA A 276 -6.53 -7.78 19.49
N ALA A 277 -6.77 -8.42 20.65
CA ALA A 277 -5.83 -8.46 21.76
C ALA A 277 -4.57 -9.29 21.44
N HIS A 278 -4.69 -10.30 20.59
CA HIS A 278 -3.61 -11.23 20.23
C HIS A 278 -2.88 -10.87 18.94
N VAL A 279 -3.31 -9.83 18.24
CA VAL A 279 -2.53 -9.26 17.13
C VAL A 279 -1.38 -8.42 17.68
N ALA A 280 -0.15 -8.90 17.46
CA ALA A 280 1.07 -8.27 17.95
C ALA A 280 1.45 -7.01 17.15
N GLU A 281 2.00 -6.01 17.83
CA GLU A 281 2.59 -4.83 17.18
C GLU A 281 4.04 -5.16 16.79
N VAL A 282 4.26 -5.49 15.52
CA VAL A 282 5.52 -6.06 15.03
C VAL A 282 6.32 -5.07 14.19
N ARG A 283 7.64 -5.24 14.18
CA ARG A 283 8.54 -4.48 13.32
C ARG A 283 8.20 -4.69 11.84
N VAL A 284 7.99 -3.59 11.13
CA VAL A 284 7.78 -3.56 9.68
C VAL A 284 8.79 -2.59 9.07
N ASP A 285 9.72 -3.14 8.29
CA ASP A 285 10.66 -2.34 7.51
C ASP A 285 10.11 -2.12 6.09
N THR A 286 10.15 -0.87 5.63
CA THR A 286 9.75 -0.47 4.27
C THR A 286 10.80 0.45 3.68
N ALA A 287 11.24 0.16 2.45
CA ALA A 287 12.26 0.91 1.76
C ALA A 287 11.83 2.38 1.57
N LEU A 288 12.72 3.32 1.91
CA LEU A 288 12.44 4.75 1.73
C LEU A 288 12.17 5.08 0.26
N PRO A 289 11.15 5.90 -0.05
CA PRO A 289 10.99 6.49 -1.36
C PRO A 289 12.17 7.40 -1.72
N TYR A 290 12.35 7.64 -3.03
CA TYR A 290 13.46 8.47 -3.52
C TYR A 290 13.41 9.92 -3.05
N CYS A 291 12.21 10.51 -3.02
CA CYS A 291 12.01 11.88 -2.54
C CYS A 291 12.24 12.05 -1.03
N ASP A 292 12.38 10.95 -0.28
CA ASP A 292 12.71 10.94 1.15
C ASP A 292 14.13 10.40 1.43
N GLY A 293 14.98 10.31 0.40
CA GLY A 293 16.39 9.91 0.55
C GLY A 293 16.72 8.46 0.19
N GLY A 294 15.74 7.65 -0.24
CA GLY A 294 16.00 6.32 -0.75
C GLY A 294 16.77 6.34 -2.09
N THR A 295 17.67 5.38 -2.30
CA THR A 295 18.45 5.28 -3.56
C THR A 295 18.35 3.89 -4.17
N ALA A 296 18.59 3.74 -5.47
CA ALA A 296 18.41 2.45 -6.18
C ALA A 296 19.26 1.29 -5.63
N SER A 297 20.34 1.60 -4.91
CA SER A 297 21.23 0.61 -4.26
C SER A 297 21.30 0.79 -2.74
N GLY A 298 20.55 1.74 -2.19
CA GLY A 298 20.59 2.10 -0.79
C GLY A 298 19.78 1.15 0.08
N THR A 299 20.09 1.11 1.36
CA THR A 299 19.45 0.23 2.34
C THR A 299 18.51 0.98 3.28
N GLU A 300 18.24 2.24 2.99
CA GLU A 300 17.47 3.12 3.86
C GLU A 300 16.00 2.67 3.90
N CYS A 301 15.50 2.44 5.10
CA CYS A 301 14.12 2.02 5.35
C CYS A 301 13.50 2.92 6.42
N ASP A 302 12.19 3.09 6.35
CA ASP A 302 11.42 3.39 7.55
C ASP A 302 11.19 2.09 8.31
N THR A 303 11.38 2.16 9.63
CA THR A 303 10.94 1.12 10.56
C THR A 303 9.67 1.62 11.25
N THR A 304 8.60 0.84 11.15
CA THR A 304 7.37 1.01 11.90
C THR A 304 7.12 -0.18 12.81
N TYR A 305 6.23 0.00 13.78
CA TYR A 305 5.66 -1.10 14.55
C TYR A 305 4.16 -1.08 14.27
N ASP A 306 3.66 -2.17 13.68
CA ASP A 306 2.32 -2.25 13.12
C ASP A 306 1.63 -3.51 13.63
N LYS A 307 0.39 -3.38 14.10
CA LYS A 307 -0.51 -4.52 14.33
C LYS A 307 -0.96 -5.11 13.00
N VAL A 308 -1.25 -4.25 12.04
CA VAL A 308 -1.73 -4.62 10.71
C VAL A 308 -0.94 -3.86 9.66
N PHE A 309 -0.47 -4.57 8.64
CA PHE A 309 0.31 -3.99 7.54
C PHE A 309 -0.11 -4.56 6.19
N LEU A 310 0.21 -3.87 5.11
CA LEU A 310 0.12 -4.47 3.77
C LEU A 310 1.40 -5.26 3.50
N PRO A 311 1.34 -6.46 2.89
CA PRO A 311 2.53 -7.20 2.49
C PRO A 311 3.50 -6.35 1.67
N SER A 312 4.79 -6.67 1.71
CA SER A 312 5.77 -6.11 0.77
C SER A 312 5.80 -7.00 -0.44
N ALA A 313 6.19 -6.41 -1.57
CA ALA A 313 6.47 -7.15 -2.77
C ALA A 313 7.54 -8.25 -2.51
N GLU A 314 8.51 -8.05 -1.62
CA GLU A 314 9.47 -9.09 -1.22
C GLU A 314 8.82 -10.25 -0.44
N GLN A 315 7.94 -9.97 0.52
CA GLN A 315 7.22 -11.00 1.28
C GLN A 315 6.33 -11.86 0.37
N LEU A 316 5.83 -11.28 -0.72
CA LEU A 316 5.07 -11.97 -1.76
C LEU A 316 5.95 -12.65 -2.82
N ASP A 317 7.28 -12.66 -2.65
CA ASP A 317 8.26 -13.21 -3.59
C ASP A 317 8.31 -12.50 -4.96
N TRP A 318 8.20 -11.17 -4.99
CA TRP A 318 8.35 -10.39 -6.22
C TRP A 318 9.79 -9.90 -6.40
N ALA A 319 10.30 -9.99 -7.62
CA ALA A 319 11.54 -9.34 -8.03
C ALA A 319 11.32 -7.84 -8.22
N CYS A 320 11.59 -7.05 -7.18
CA CYS A 320 11.30 -5.62 -7.08
C CYS A 320 12.24 -4.69 -7.86
N THR A 321 12.94 -5.18 -8.88
CA THR A 321 13.98 -4.41 -9.60
C THR A 321 13.43 -3.13 -10.23
N TRP A 322 12.17 -3.13 -10.68
CA TRP A 322 11.48 -1.96 -11.26
C TRP A 322 11.15 -0.88 -10.23
N LEU A 323 10.97 -1.25 -8.96
CA LEU A 323 10.77 -0.29 -7.88
C LEU A 323 12.10 0.36 -7.46
N GLY A 324 13.24 -0.19 -7.88
CA GLY A 324 14.55 0.25 -7.41
C GLY A 324 14.82 -0.11 -5.95
N VAL A 325 14.09 -1.09 -5.41
CA VAL A 325 14.27 -1.61 -4.05
C VAL A 325 15.20 -2.82 -4.13
N PRO A 326 16.40 -2.77 -3.51
CA PRO A 326 17.26 -3.95 -3.38
C PRO A 326 16.54 -5.06 -2.61
N TYR A 327 16.66 -6.29 -3.12
CA TYR A 327 16.02 -7.45 -2.50
C TYR A 327 16.57 -7.74 -1.10
N GLY A 328 15.69 -7.99 -0.13
CA GLY A 328 16.00 -8.32 1.25
C GLY A 328 15.93 -7.15 2.21
N LEU A 329 15.25 -6.06 1.84
CA LEU A 329 15.07 -4.88 2.70
C LEU A 329 13.71 -4.85 3.42
N GLU A 330 12.68 -5.47 2.85
CA GLU A 330 11.29 -5.32 3.32
C GLU A 330 10.74 -6.63 3.89
N GLY A 331 11.59 -7.37 4.60
CA GLY A 331 11.28 -8.65 5.23
C GLY A 331 11.61 -9.87 4.36
N SER A 332 11.52 -11.06 4.96
CA SER A 332 11.75 -12.32 4.26
C SER A 332 10.52 -12.77 3.47
N VAL A 333 10.75 -13.46 2.35
CA VAL A 333 9.69 -14.15 1.59
C VAL A 333 8.89 -15.07 2.51
N TRP A 334 7.56 -14.99 2.42
CA TRP A 334 6.68 -15.90 3.14
C TRP A 334 6.62 -17.28 2.49
N ASP A 335 6.63 -18.33 3.33
CA ASP A 335 6.66 -19.72 2.87
C ASP A 335 5.53 -20.06 1.91
N TYR A 336 4.34 -19.49 2.11
CA TYR A 336 3.21 -19.69 1.21
C TYR A 336 3.55 -19.23 -0.22
N TRP A 337 4.06 -18.01 -0.38
CA TRP A 337 4.35 -17.45 -1.70
C TRP A 337 5.55 -18.12 -2.37
N LYS A 338 6.54 -18.52 -1.58
CA LYS A 338 7.64 -19.38 -2.05
C LYS A 338 7.15 -20.71 -2.60
N ARG A 339 6.13 -21.33 -2.00
CA ARG A 339 5.49 -22.56 -2.51
C ARG A 339 4.65 -22.29 -3.76
N VAL A 340 3.93 -21.17 -3.79
CA VAL A 340 3.06 -20.79 -4.91
C VAL A 340 3.86 -20.54 -6.18
N TYR A 341 4.95 -19.78 -6.10
CA TYR A 341 5.68 -19.33 -7.27
C TYR A 341 6.91 -20.19 -7.60
N GLY A 342 7.60 -20.72 -6.59
CA GLY A 342 8.67 -21.71 -6.75
C GLY A 342 10.09 -21.16 -6.53
N ALA A 343 11.04 -21.55 -7.39
CA ALA A 343 12.48 -21.35 -7.13
C ALA A 343 13.02 -19.96 -7.49
N THR A 344 12.33 -19.21 -8.35
CA THR A 344 12.73 -17.88 -8.83
C THR A 344 11.63 -16.88 -8.49
N PRO A 345 11.91 -15.66 -8.01
CA PRO A 345 10.87 -14.67 -7.69
C PRO A 345 10.06 -14.18 -8.90
N ALA A 346 8.82 -13.73 -8.65
CA ALA A 346 7.89 -13.24 -9.66
C ALA A 346 8.34 -11.90 -10.24
N SER A 347 8.49 -11.82 -11.56
CA SER A 347 8.94 -10.59 -12.20
C SER A 347 7.83 -9.53 -12.21
N MET A 348 8.16 -8.34 -11.71
CA MET A 348 7.34 -7.15 -11.96
C MET A 348 7.28 -6.84 -13.46
N GLY A 349 6.12 -6.37 -13.93
CA GLY A 349 5.80 -6.12 -15.34
C GLY A 349 5.25 -7.33 -16.10
N ALA A 350 5.15 -8.49 -15.45
CA ALA A 350 4.52 -9.69 -16.00
C ALA A 350 3.18 -10.01 -15.30
N THR A 351 2.38 -10.88 -15.92
CA THR A 351 1.10 -11.34 -15.39
C THR A 351 1.26 -12.69 -14.71
N HIS A 352 0.89 -12.73 -13.44
CA HIS A 352 0.99 -13.85 -12.52
C HIS A 352 -0.38 -14.08 -11.87
N PRO A 353 -1.26 -14.86 -12.51
CA PRO A 353 -2.66 -15.05 -12.10
C PRO A 353 -2.87 -15.55 -10.65
N GLU A 354 -1.83 -16.13 -10.05
CA GLU A 354 -1.75 -16.63 -8.68
C GLU A 354 -1.84 -15.53 -7.61
N PHE A 355 -1.39 -14.30 -7.92
CA PHE A 355 -1.48 -13.15 -7.00
C PHE A 355 -2.84 -12.46 -7.03
N ARG A 356 -3.75 -12.85 -7.92
CA ARG A 356 -5.08 -12.24 -8.02
C ARG A 356 -5.89 -12.47 -6.74
N LEU A 357 -6.39 -11.38 -6.18
CA LEU A 357 -7.29 -11.39 -5.04
C LEU A 357 -8.68 -10.88 -5.45
N ALA A 358 -9.71 -11.63 -5.05
CA ALA A 358 -11.07 -11.18 -5.12
C ALA A 358 -11.43 -10.34 -3.90
N SER A 359 -12.46 -9.51 -4.02
CA SER A 359 -12.99 -8.74 -2.90
C SER A 359 -13.94 -9.58 -2.06
N MET A 360 -13.91 -9.44 -0.72
CA MET A 360 -14.94 -10.03 0.13
C MET A 360 -16.35 -9.53 -0.21
N GLY A 361 -16.47 -8.33 -0.78
CA GLY A 361 -17.75 -7.79 -1.26
C GLY A 361 -18.25 -8.45 -2.56
N SER A 362 -17.40 -9.17 -3.28
CA SER A 362 -17.74 -9.93 -4.48
C SER A 362 -16.61 -10.90 -4.84
N GLU A 363 -16.71 -12.16 -4.40
CA GLU A 363 -15.68 -13.18 -4.63
C GLU A 363 -15.48 -13.54 -6.11
N SER A 364 -16.42 -13.16 -6.97
CA SER A 364 -16.31 -13.31 -8.43
C SER A 364 -15.49 -12.20 -9.11
N THR A 365 -15.15 -11.13 -8.38
CA THR A 365 -14.51 -9.94 -8.95
C THR A 365 -13.11 -9.75 -8.40
N MET A 366 -12.11 -9.95 -9.26
CA MET A 366 -10.72 -9.65 -8.96
C MET A 366 -10.50 -8.14 -8.88
N ARG A 367 -9.66 -7.70 -7.94
CA ARG A 367 -9.37 -6.28 -7.70
C ARG A 367 -7.88 -5.99 -7.85
N ASP A 368 -7.60 -4.72 -8.06
CA ASP A 368 -6.25 -4.21 -7.93
C ASP A 368 -5.97 -4.01 -6.43
N VAL A 369 -4.82 -4.49 -5.96
CA VAL A 369 -4.48 -4.53 -4.53
C VAL A 369 -3.12 -3.88 -4.29
N PHE A 370 -3.05 -3.00 -3.29
CA PHE A 370 -1.81 -2.36 -2.86
C PHE A 370 -0.91 -3.29 -2.05
N GLU A 371 0.39 -3.09 -2.23
CA GLU A 371 1.44 -3.56 -1.32
C GLU A 371 2.13 -2.34 -0.68
N ARG A 372 2.83 -2.50 0.45
CA ARG A 372 3.50 -1.35 1.09
C ARG A 372 4.76 -0.85 0.37
N SER A 373 5.31 -1.68 -0.52
CA SER A 373 6.58 -1.38 -1.21
C SER A 373 6.47 -0.13 -2.06
N ALA A 374 7.40 0.80 -1.86
CA ALA A 374 7.43 2.09 -2.54
C ALA A 374 8.33 2.07 -3.78
N SER A 375 7.93 2.80 -4.83
CA SER A 375 8.84 3.11 -5.93
C SER A 375 9.90 4.13 -5.50
N ARG A 376 11.17 3.80 -5.74
CA ARG A 376 12.31 4.72 -5.65
C ARG A 376 12.57 5.50 -6.96
N GLY A 377 11.59 5.54 -7.87
CA GLY A 377 11.62 6.41 -9.05
C GLY A 377 10.63 7.57 -8.98
N TYR A 378 9.53 7.40 -8.24
CA TYR A 378 8.41 8.35 -8.22
C TYR A 378 7.80 8.43 -6.82
N GLY A 379 7.63 9.65 -6.30
CA GLY A 379 7.23 9.91 -4.91
C GLY A 379 5.77 9.60 -4.54
N GLY A 380 4.99 9.11 -5.50
CA GLY A 380 3.58 8.72 -5.31
C GLY A 380 3.22 7.40 -5.96
N SER A 381 4.20 6.58 -6.33
CA SER A 381 3.96 5.24 -6.88
C SER A 381 4.19 4.15 -5.86
N VAL A 382 3.18 3.31 -5.67
CA VAL A 382 3.12 2.19 -4.72
C VAL A 382 2.99 0.89 -5.51
N ALA A 383 3.64 -0.18 -5.05
CA ALA A 383 3.51 -1.50 -5.66
C ALA A 383 2.06 -2.01 -5.60
N CYS A 384 1.62 -2.72 -6.64
CA CYS A 384 0.30 -3.30 -6.69
C CYS A 384 0.25 -4.58 -7.52
N CYS A 385 -0.65 -5.49 -7.16
CA CYS A 385 -1.11 -6.56 -8.03
C CYS A 385 -2.43 -6.13 -8.66
N ASN A 386 -2.49 -6.07 -9.98
CA ASN A 386 -3.73 -5.75 -10.69
C ASN A 386 -4.68 -6.95 -10.69
N SER A 387 -5.94 -6.69 -11.00
CA SER A 387 -7.04 -7.66 -11.14
C SER A 387 -6.78 -8.73 -12.21
N SER A 388 -5.89 -8.45 -13.17
CA SER A 388 -5.39 -9.42 -14.15
C SER A 388 -4.31 -10.36 -13.61
N GLY A 389 -3.71 -10.06 -12.45
CA GLY A 389 -2.50 -10.69 -11.91
C GLY A 389 -1.22 -9.99 -12.34
N SER A 390 -1.30 -8.86 -13.04
CA SER A 390 -0.10 -8.10 -13.41
C SER A 390 0.51 -7.42 -12.19
N LEU A 391 1.79 -7.71 -11.94
CA LEU A 391 2.57 -7.08 -10.87
C LEU A 391 3.13 -5.75 -11.39
N SER A 392 2.75 -4.64 -10.78
CA SER A 392 3.03 -3.29 -11.28
C SER A 392 3.17 -2.31 -10.11
N ASN A 393 3.15 -1.02 -10.42
CA ASN A 393 2.83 0.05 -9.51
C ASN A 393 1.56 0.79 -9.94
N THR A 394 0.94 1.48 -8.99
CA THR A 394 -0.16 2.43 -9.20
C THR A 394 0.10 3.69 -8.35
N TYR A 395 -0.78 4.68 -8.43
CA TYR A 395 -0.65 5.92 -7.64
C TYR A 395 -1.26 5.75 -6.24
N ALA A 396 -0.61 6.31 -5.22
CA ALA A 396 -1.07 6.22 -3.84
C ALA A 396 -2.49 6.79 -3.65
N SER A 397 -2.81 7.88 -4.35
CA SER A 397 -4.11 8.56 -4.31
C SER A 397 -5.21 7.88 -5.14
N THR A 398 -4.93 6.76 -5.80
CA THR A 398 -5.98 6.08 -6.58
C THR A 398 -7.09 5.56 -5.66
N GLY A 399 -8.32 5.98 -5.91
CA GLY A 399 -9.50 5.56 -5.13
C GLY A 399 -10.14 4.25 -5.61
N TRP A 400 -9.45 3.44 -6.42
CA TRP A 400 -10.00 2.21 -7.02
C TRP A 400 -9.26 0.92 -6.63
N ALA A 401 -8.10 1.03 -5.98
CA ALA A 401 -7.36 -0.11 -5.47
C ALA A 401 -7.79 -0.46 -4.03
N PHE A 402 -7.57 -1.71 -3.66
CA PHE A 402 -8.06 -2.34 -2.45
C PHE A 402 -6.89 -2.75 -1.54
N CYS A 403 -7.20 -3.07 -0.29
CA CYS A 403 -6.21 -3.57 0.66
C CYS A 403 -6.39 -5.06 0.91
N ALA A 404 -5.29 -5.79 1.03
CA ALA A 404 -5.24 -7.16 1.53
C ALA A 404 -4.27 -7.21 2.71
N PRO A 405 -4.74 -6.88 3.93
CA PRO A 405 -3.87 -6.73 5.08
C PRO A 405 -3.26 -8.05 5.53
N ALA A 406 -2.18 -7.93 6.30
CA ALA A 406 -1.52 -8.99 7.02
C ALA A 406 -1.29 -8.56 8.48
N CYS A 407 -1.14 -9.54 9.37
CA CYS A 407 -0.85 -9.34 10.79
C CYS A 407 -0.04 -10.53 11.33
N CYS A 408 0.43 -10.42 12.57
CA CYS A 408 1.11 -11.50 13.28
C CYS A 408 0.36 -11.82 14.57
N ILE A 409 0.21 -13.11 14.83
CA ILE A 409 -0.06 -13.63 16.18
C ILE A 409 1.29 -14.03 16.76
N VAL A 410 1.54 -13.64 17.99
CA VAL A 410 2.76 -13.94 18.76
C VAL A 410 2.34 -14.67 20.01
#